data_AF-A0A2H5Z055-F1
#
_entry.id   AF-A0A2H5Z055-F1
#
_cell.length_a   1.000
_cell.length_b   1.000
_cell.length_c   1.000
_cell.angle_alpha   90.00
_cell.angle_beta   90.00
_cell.angle_gamma   90.00
#
_symmetry.space_group_name_H-M   'P 1'
#
loop_
_entity.id
_entity.type
_entity.pdbx_description
1 polymer ?
#
loop_
_entity_poly.entity_id
_entity_poly.type
_entity_poly.pdbx_seq_one_letter_code
_entity_poly.pdbx_strand_id
1 'polypeptide(L)'
;MHNGGGGYNGFVPSGTDPVPGSLPDAPVPLARGYATFGSDSGHEGMNAAFALNDEALENFGYAALKKTHDVAVALMRTFYGAPPERVYFTGLSQGGREALTVAQRFPDDYDGVLSIVPVVNFTLLQLAGNRMGRVLRDGGWMDAERIRLLAQAQREACGGPDAVLDGLLVDYAACAFDPAQLRCGPGRAEPCLADAQVAAVRLFRSRLELEYPLANGVRSYPGWPVGNEDLPGGWDVWVMGPAPPPPVQPEGVNPGGSVIVNFGAQFVRYAIVRDPAFQTYDFDPNDPRWRERIVAVSHIVDSTDPDLSRFAQRGGKLILVEYMADYAQSPYAGIEYFRRMTETLGAATVDAFARLYVVPGANHGGGNAPSRADWLTVLEQWAERGVPPSEDLILHQTEPVARTLPACRYPNWPVYQGGDPNDARSYVCRPAPSFLCER
;
A
#
# COMPACT_ATOMS: atom_id res chain seq x y z
N MET A 1 15.21 -16.34 1.65
CA MET A 1 14.12 -15.36 1.83
C MET A 1 14.73 -13.96 1.82
N HIS A 2 14.40 -13.18 0.80
CA HIS A 2 14.75 -11.77 0.72
C HIS A 2 13.63 -10.96 1.40
N ASN A 3 13.98 -10.18 2.42
CA ASN A 3 13.04 -9.34 3.14
C ASN A 3 13.12 -7.91 2.59
N GLY A 4 11.97 -7.33 2.25
CA GLY A 4 11.86 -5.94 1.82
C GLY A 4 11.98 -4.94 2.96
N GLY A 5 12.13 -3.67 2.58
CA GLY A 5 12.22 -2.54 3.50
C GLY A 5 10.89 -1.87 3.84
N GLY A 6 10.95 -0.61 4.26
CA GLY A 6 9.82 0.18 4.76
C GLY A 6 10.09 1.68 4.64
N GLY A 7 9.05 2.46 4.27
CA GLY A 7 9.19 3.91 4.09
C GLY A 7 10.23 4.27 3.03
N TYR A 8 11.23 5.07 3.40
CA TYR A 8 12.38 5.39 2.55
C TYR A 8 13.56 4.43 2.73
N ASN A 9 13.35 3.26 3.35
CA ASN A 9 14.39 2.32 3.77
C ASN A 9 15.41 2.98 4.71
N GLY A 10 16.71 2.83 4.45
CA GLY A 10 17.75 3.38 5.32
C GLY A 10 18.07 2.54 6.55
N PHE A 11 17.63 1.28 6.57
CA PHE A 11 17.92 0.29 7.61
C PHE A 11 18.01 -1.11 7.03
N VAL A 12 18.86 -1.97 7.58
CA VAL A 12 18.96 -3.37 7.17
C VAL A 12 17.90 -4.19 7.92
N PRO A 13 16.98 -4.91 7.23
CA PRO A 13 16.05 -5.82 7.89
C PRO A 13 16.80 -6.88 8.70
N SER A 14 16.29 -7.24 9.88
CA SER A 14 17.02 -8.13 10.81
C SER A 14 17.28 -9.54 10.23
N GLY A 15 16.46 -9.95 9.25
CA GLY A 15 16.46 -11.32 8.74
C GLY A 15 15.84 -12.34 9.70
N THR A 16 15.43 -11.92 10.90
CA THR A 16 14.80 -12.77 11.92
C THR A 16 13.33 -12.47 12.13
N ASP A 17 12.82 -11.43 11.46
CA ASP A 17 11.44 -10.98 11.60
C ASP A 17 10.44 -11.98 10.99
N PRO A 18 9.20 -12.02 11.50
CA PRO A 18 8.12 -12.77 10.88
C PRO A 18 7.81 -12.22 9.48
N VAL A 19 7.24 -13.09 8.64
CA VAL A 19 6.68 -12.68 7.36
C VAL A 19 5.56 -11.67 7.60
N PRO A 20 5.52 -10.53 6.88
CA PRO A 20 4.45 -9.56 7.03
C PRO A 20 3.06 -10.22 6.90
N GLY A 21 2.13 -9.82 7.78
CA GLY A 21 0.80 -10.40 7.84
C GLY A 21 0.75 -11.85 8.36
N SER A 22 1.81 -12.38 8.97
CA SER A 22 1.76 -13.71 9.57
C SER A 22 0.95 -13.75 10.88
N LEU A 23 0.52 -14.95 11.24
CA LEU A 23 0.04 -15.23 12.60
C LEU A 23 1.15 -14.94 13.63
N PRO A 24 0.82 -14.50 14.86
CA PRO A 24 1.81 -14.20 15.89
C PRO A 24 2.73 -15.38 16.25
N ASP A 25 2.25 -16.60 16.14
CA ASP A 25 2.92 -17.86 16.47
C ASP A 25 3.49 -18.58 15.24
N ALA A 26 3.31 -18.02 14.03
CA ALA A 26 3.89 -18.60 12.83
C ALA A 26 5.43 -18.61 12.93
N PRO A 27 6.10 -19.74 12.63
CA PRO A 27 7.54 -19.80 12.67
C PRO A 27 8.14 -18.86 11.63
N VAL A 28 9.07 -18.01 12.07
CA VAL A 28 9.80 -17.08 11.19
C VAL A 28 10.59 -17.84 10.12
N PRO A 29 10.91 -17.25 8.95
CA PRO A 29 11.61 -17.95 7.87
C PRO A 29 12.90 -18.63 8.33
N LEU A 30 13.68 -17.98 9.19
CA LEU A 30 14.92 -18.57 9.73
C LEU A 30 14.65 -19.86 10.52
N ALA A 31 13.60 -19.90 11.34
CA ALA A 31 13.19 -21.09 12.10
C ALA A 31 12.64 -22.21 11.20
N ARG A 32 12.19 -21.87 9.98
CA ARG A 32 11.77 -22.82 8.94
C ARG A 32 12.94 -23.33 8.07
N GLY A 33 14.17 -22.89 8.35
CA GLY A 33 15.37 -23.33 7.62
C GLY A 33 15.77 -22.45 6.43
N TYR A 34 15.14 -21.28 6.24
CA TYR A 34 15.58 -20.34 5.20
C TYR A 34 16.87 -19.63 5.61
N ALA A 35 17.78 -19.48 4.64
CA ALA A 35 18.73 -18.37 4.68
C ALA A 35 17.98 -17.05 4.41
N THR A 36 18.13 -16.07 5.28
CA THR A 36 17.44 -14.77 5.22
C THR A 36 18.41 -13.64 4.95
N PHE A 37 17.97 -12.63 4.18
CA PHE A 37 18.81 -11.47 3.83
C PHE A 37 17.95 -10.26 3.47
N GLY A 38 18.57 -9.08 3.44
CA GLY A 38 17.97 -7.79 3.10
C GLY A 38 19.04 -6.69 3.03
N SER A 39 18.63 -5.47 2.71
CA SER A 39 19.53 -4.31 2.60
C SER A 39 18.79 -3.03 2.98
N ASP A 40 19.55 -2.01 3.40
CA ASP A 40 19.12 -0.63 3.62
C ASP A 40 18.86 0.17 2.34
N SER A 41 19.11 -0.43 1.17
CA SER A 41 19.07 0.18 -0.15
C SER A 41 20.19 1.17 -0.47
N GLY A 42 21.31 1.10 0.24
CA GLY A 42 22.52 1.87 -0.08
C GLY A 42 22.56 3.27 0.54
N HIS A 43 21.75 3.52 1.56
CA HIS A 43 21.79 4.72 2.39
C HIS A 43 21.36 4.41 3.82
N GLU A 44 21.59 5.34 4.74
CA GLU A 44 21.17 5.23 6.13
C GLU A 44 20.16 6.33 6.49
N GLY A 45 19.21 5.98 7.35
CA GLY A 45 18.18 6.89 7.82
C GLY A 45 16.92 6.89 6.95
N MET A 46 15.77 6.86 7.61
CA MET A 46 14.45 6.74 6.97
C MET A 46 13.93 8.09 6.45
N ASN A 47 14.70 8.76 5.59
CA ASN A 47 14.37 10.05 4.97
C ASN A 47 14.83 10.07 3.51
N ALA A 48 14.34 11.03 2.70
CA ALA A 48 14.63 11.05 1.27
C ALA A 48 15.91 11.80 0.87
N ALA A 49 16.75 12.26 1.81
CA ALA A 49 17.94 13.06 1.47
C ALA A 49 18.94 12.31 0.58
N PHE A 50 18.97 10.97 0.66
CA PHE A 50 19.78 10.12 -0.22
C PHE A 50 19.49 10.38 -1.71
N ALA A 51 18.27 10.79 -2.07
CA ALA A 51 17.84 10.96 -3.45
C ALA A 51 18.54 12.11 -4.21
N LEU A 52 19.31 12.94 -3.50
CA LEU A 52 20.23 13.90 -4.11
C LEU A 52 21.41 13.23 -4.81
N ASN A 53 21.73 11.98 -4.44
CA ASN A 53 22.69 11.13 -5.13
C ASN A 53 21.93 10.20 -6.09
N ASP A 54 22.25 10.27 -7.38
CA ASP A 54 21.52 9.52 -8.41
C ASP A 54 21.72 7.99 -8.28
N GLU A 55 22.90 7.52 -7.83
CA GLU A 55 23.13 6.08 -7.56
C GLU A 55 22.34 5.59 -6.35
N ALA A 56 22.26 6.38 -5.28
CA ALA A 56 21.46 6.03 -4.11
C ALA A 56 19.95 5.99 -4.47
N LEU A 57 19.49 6.92 -5.32
CA LEU A 57 18.12 6.88 -5.86
C LEU A 57 17.88 5.62 -6.71
N GLU A 58 18.84 5.22 -7.55
CA GLU A 58 18.76 3.98 -8.32
C GLU A 58 18.76 2.73 -7.43
N ASN A 59 19.59 2.71 -6.39
CA ASN A 59 19.65 1.63 -5.41
C ASN A 59 18.32 1.46 -4.67
N PHE A 60 17.72 2.56 -4.19
CA PHE A 60 16.37 2.58 -3.61
C PHE A 60 15.30 2.12 -4.61
N GLY A 61 15.41 2.57 -5.87
CA GLY A 61 14.46 2.20 -6.92
C GLY A 61 14.43 0.70 -7.20
N TYR A 62 15.59 0.12 -7.52
CA TYR A 62 15.67 -1.31 -7.86
C TYR A 62 17.06 -1.94 -7.69
N ALA A 63 18.15 -1.18 -7.84
CA ALA A 63 19.46 -1.77 -8.07
C ALA A 63 20.00 -2.51 -6.84
N ALA A 64 19.70 -2.04 -5.62
CA ALA A 64 20.10 -2.73 -4.40
C ALA A 64 19.51 -4.13 -4.31
N LEU A 65 18.26 -4.34 -4.78
CA LEU A 65 17.58 -5.63 -4.70
C LEU A 65 18.36 -6.74 -5.41
N LYS A 66 18.88 -6.45 -6.61
CA LYS A 66 19.72 -7.39 -7.37
C LYS A 66 21.12 -7.54 -6.77
N LYS A 67 21.76 -6.43 -6.41
CA LYS A 67 23.10 -6.44 -5.79
C LYS A 67 23.12 -7.30 -4.52
N THR A 68 22.14 -7.12 -3.64
CA THR A 68 22.00 -7.87 -2.39
C THR A 68 21.71 -9.34 -2.65
N HIS A 69 20.80 -9.65 -3.59
CA HIS A 69 20.50 -11.03 -3.98
C HIS A 69 21.77 -11.77 -4.46
N ASP A 70 22.52 -11.20 -5.39
CA ASP A 70 23.67 -11.88 -6.00
C ASP A 70 24.79 -12.16 -4.99
N VAL A 71 25.04 -11.22 -4.09
CA VAL A 71 25.98 -11.41 -2.98
C VAL A 71 25.47 -12.50 -2.03
N ALA A 72 24.20 -12.47 -1.65
CA ALA A 72 23.62 -13.48 -0.77
C ALA A 72 23.71 -14.90 -1.39
N VAL A 73 23.41 -15.05 -2.68
CA VAL A 73 23.55 -16.33 -3.39
C VAL A 73 25.00 -16.80 -3.46
N ALA A 74 25.96 -15.90 -3.69
CA ALA A 74 27.38 -16.26 -3.69
C ALA A 74 27.85 -16.74 -2.30
N LEU A 75 27.38 -16.09 -1.23
CA LEU A 75 27.65 -16.52 0.14
C LEU A 75 26.99 -17.87 0.45
N MET A 76 25.75 -18.10 0.02
CA MET A 76 25.07 -19.39 0.18
C MET A 76 25.83 -20.52 -0.52
N ARG A 77 26.32 -20.29 -1.75
CA ARG A 77 27.16 -21.28 -2.46
C ARG A 77 28.44 -21.60 -1.69
N THR A 78 29.07 -20.59 -1.11
CA THR A 78 30.32 -20.76 -0.37
C THR A 78 30.10 -21.50 0.95
N PHE A 79 29.02 -21.16 1.67
CA PHE A 79 28.74 -21.70 3.00
C PHE A 79 28.06 -23.08 2.96
N TYR A 80 27.06 -23.27 2.08
CA TYR A 80 26.28 -24.51 1.96
C TYR A 80 26.79 -25.45 0.86
N GLY A 81 27.72 -25.01 0.00
CA GLY A 81 28.23 -25.80 -1.13
C GLY A 81 27.28 -25.88 -2.32
N ALA A 82 26.13 -25.19 -2.29
CA ALA A 82 25.12 -25.21 -3.34
C ALA A 82 24.37 -23.85 -3.43
N PRO A 83 23.81 -23.47 -4.60
CA PRO A 83 22.88 -22.35 -4.68
C PRO A 83 21.56 -22.67 -3.94
N PRO A 84 20.74 -21.65 -3.61
CA PRO A 84 19.40 -21.91 -3.09
C PRO A 84 18.57 -22.68 -4.13
N GLU A 85 17.76 -23.63 -3.66
CA GLU A 85 16.81 -24.36 -4.51
C GLU A 85 15.66 -23.46 -4.97
N ARG A 86 15.24 -22.55 -4.09
CA ARG A 86 14.17 -21.57 -4.31
C ARG A 86 14.53 -20.25 -3.63
N VAL A 87 14.10 -19.15 -4.24
CA VAL A 87 14.23 -17.80 -3.68
C VAL A 87 12.86 -17.15 -3.61
N TYR A 88 12.49 -16.72 -2.41
CA TYR A 88 11.27 -15.98 -2.17
C TYR A 88 11.58 -14.54 -1.75
N PHE A 89 10.71 -13.61 -2.14
CA PHE A 89 10.67 -12.25 -1.63
C PHE A 89 9.40 -12.01 -0.83
N THR A 90 9.51 -11.30 0.28
CA THR A 90 8.36 -10.88 1.08
C THR A 90 8.50 -9.44 1.55
N GLY A 91 7.41 -8.67 1.47
CA GLY A 91 7.42 -7.29 1.92
C GLY A 91 6.04 -6.67 2.09
N LEU A 92 6.00 -5.63 2.92
CA LEU A 92 4.85 -4.77 3.18
C LEU A 92 5.21 -3.32 2.82
N SER A 93 4.27 -2.55 2.28
CA SER A 93 4.50 -1.13 1.96
C SER A 93 5.59 -0.93 0.90
N GLN A 94 6.67 -0.21 1.21
CA GLN A 94 7.89 -0.13 0.39
C GLN A 94 8.46 -1.53 0.08
N GLY A 95 8.47 -2.45 1.03
CA GLY A 95 8.83 -3.84 0.77
C GLY A 95 7.86 -4.52 -0.20
N GLY A 96 6.56 -4.17 -0.17
CA GLY A 96 5.59 -4.65 -1.16
C GLY A 96 5.89 -4.13 -2.56
N ARG A 97 6.28 -2.84 -2.68
CA ARG A 97 6.77 -2.28 -3.94
C ARG A 97 8.00 -3.04 -4.44
N GLU A 98 8.99 -3.29 -3.58
CA GLU A 98 10.20 -4.04 -3.91
C GLU A 98 9.89 -5.48 -4.35
N ALA A 99 8.90 -6.11 -3.70
CA ALA A 99 8.39 -7.42 -4.08
C ALA A 99 7.90 -7.43 -5.54
N LEU A 100 7.12 -6.43 -5.94
CA LEU A 100 6.72 -6.26 -7.34
C LEU A 100 7.90 -5.93 -8.25
N THR A 101 8.83 -5.08 -7.80
CA THR A 101 10.03 -4.70 -8.56
C THR A 101 10.87 -5.92 -8.93
N VAL A 102 11.09 -6.86 -8.00
CA VAL A 102 11.90 -8.05 -8.30
C VAL A 102 11.20 -8.97 -9.30
N ALA A 103 9.87 -9.11 -9.24
CA ALA A 103 9.11 -9.88 -10.21
C ALA A 103 9.16 -9.26 -11.62
N GLN A 104 9.11 -7.93 -11.71
CA GLN A 104 9.14 -7.20 -12.99
C GLN A 104 10.55 -7.17 -13.61
N ARG A 105 11.57 -6.86 -12.81
CA ARG A 105 12.93 -6.56 -13.32
C ARG A 105 13.90 -7.73 -13.24
N PHE A 106 13.71 -8.61 -12.26
CA PHE A 106 14.61 -9.72 -11.98
C PHE A 106 13.84 -11.05 -11.93
N PRO A 107 12.99 -11.35 -12.94
CA PRO A 107 12.10 -12.49 -12.87
C PRO A 107 12.86 -13.80 -12.68
N ASP A 108 14.07 -13.91 -13.23
CA ASP A 108 14.91 -15.11 -13.18
C ASP A 108 15.42 -15.47 -11.78
N ASP A 109 15.40 -14.53 -10.85
CA ASP A 109 16.02 -14.67 -9.52
C ASP A 109 15.02 -15.09 -8.43
N TYR A 110 13.70 -15.06 -8.67
CA TYR A 110 12.69 -15.25 -7.62
C TYR A 110 11.59 -16.21 -8.03
N ASP A 111 11.34 -17.25 -7.24
CA ASP A 111 10.30 -18.27 -7.49
C ASP A 111 8.92 -17.87 -6.95
N GLY A 112 8.90 -17.03 -5.92
CA GLY A 112 7.65 -16.56 -5.33
C GLY A 112 7.80 -15.22 -4.63
N VAL A 113 6.75 -14.41 -4.70
CA VAL A 113 6.71 -13.05 -4.20
C VAL A 113 5.42 -12.84 -3.40
N LEU A 114 5.55 -12.41 -2.15
CA LEU A 114 4.47 -11.89 -1.33
C LEU A 114 4.57 -10.36 -1.25
N SER A 115 3.55 -9.68 -1.74
CA SER A 115 3.48 -8.23 -1.82
C SER A 115 2.23 -7.73 -1.09
N ILE A 116 2.41 -7.16 0.11
CA ILE A 116 1.31 -6.64 0.93
C ILE A 116 1.31 -5.10 0.90
N VAL A 117 0.15 -4.50 0.65
CA VAL A 117 -0.09 -3.05 0.52
C VAL A 117 1.04 -2.31 -0.23
N PRO A 118 1.43 -2.79 -1.41
CA PRO A 118 2.57 -2.21 -2.12
C PRO A 118 2.34 -0.75 -2.47
N VAL A 119 3.37 0.07 -2.26
CA VAL A 119 3.44 1.44 -2.80
C VAL A 119 3.80 1.40 -4.30
N VAL A 120 2.97 0.72 -5.11
CA VAL A 120 3.22 0.37 -6.52
C VAL A 120 3.65 1.58 -7.36
N ASN A 121 2.91 2.67 -7.20
CA ASN A 121 3.07 3.90 -7.96
C ASN A 121 3.70 4.97 -7.06
N PHE A 122 4.97 4.75 -6.69
CA PHE A 122 5.67 5.52 -5.68
C PHE A 122 5.67 7.01 -6.00
N THR A 123 6.01 7.38 -7.24
CA THR A 123 6.10 8.77 -7.68
C THR A 123 4.78 9.51 -7.48
N LEU A 124 3.67 8.97 -7.98
CA LEU A 124 2.37 9.64 -7.86
C LEU A 124 1.80 9.60 -6.45
N LEU A 125 2.08 8.56 -5.65
CA LEU A 125 1.74 8.54 -4.23
C LEU A 125 2.41 9.72 -3.52
N GLN A 126 3.71 9.94 -3.75
CA GLN A 126 4.43 11.05 -3.11
C GLN A 126 3.92 12.42 -3.57
N LEU A 127 3.60 12.58 -4.86
CA LEU A 127 2.98 13.80 -5.37
C LEU A 127 1.57 14.03 -4.77
N ALA A 128 0.80 12.96 -4.60
CA ALA A 128 -0.50 13.01 -3.93
C ALA A 128 -0.38 13.32 -2.43
N GLY A 129 0.63 12.81 -1.73
CA GLY A 129 0.93 13.19 -0.34
C GLY A 129 1.30 14.67 -0.23
N ASN A 130 2.12 15.16 -1.16
CA ASN A 130 2.55 16.56 -1.18
C ASN A 130 1.38 17.54 -1.36
N ARG A 131 0.48 17.27 -2.32
CA ARG A 131 -0.69 18.15 -2.58
C ARG A 131 -1.63 18.24 -1.36
N MET A 132 -1.69 17.21 -0.52
CA MET A 132 -2.50 17.21 0.71
C MET A 132 -2.00 18.24 1.72
N GLY A 133 -0.69 18.48 1.77
CA GLY A 133 -0.08 19.41 2.72
C GLY A 133 -0.63 20.83 2.62
N ARG A 134 -0.84 21.33 1.39
CA ARG A 134 -1.42 22.65 1.15
C ARG A 134 -2.82 22.79 1.73
N VAL A 135 -3.69 21.83 1.46
CA VAL A 135 -5.08 21.90 1.92
C VAL A 135 -5.19 21.72 3.43
N LEU A 136 -4.35 20.88 4.04
CA LEU A 136 -4.29 20.74 5.49
C LEU A 136 -3.79 22.02 6.17
N ARG A 137 -2.76 22.67 5.61
CA ARG A 137 -2.27 23.99 6.06
C ARG A 137 -3.37 25.06 5.95
N ASP A 138 -4.14 25.05 4.86
CA ASP A 138 -5.15 26.05 4.53
C ASP A 138 -6.52 25.78 5.23
N GLY A 139 -6.50 25.20 6.43
CA GLY A 139 -7.67 24.97 7.27
C GLY A 139 -8.41 23.65 7.04
N GLY A 140 -7.88 22.75 6.20
CA GLY A 140 -8.45 21.43 5.95
C GLY A 140 -8.16 20.37 7.02
N TRP A 141 -7.29 20.66 7.98
CA TRP A 141 -6.98 19.75 9.10
C TRP A 141 -8.20 19.51 9.99
N MET A 142 -8.33 18.28 10.49
CA MET A 142 -9.42 17.85 11.37
C MET A 142 -8.86 17.19 12.63
N ASP A 143 -9.49 17.49 13.76
CA ASP A 143 -9.27 16.82 15.04
C ASP A 143 -10.01 15.48 15.10
N ALA A 144 -9.74 14.71 16.16
CA ALA A 144 -10.30 13.37 16.35
C ALA A 144 -11.84 13.37 16.37
N GLU A 145 -12.49 14.42 16.89
CA GLU A 145 -13.96 14.53 16.90
C GLU A 145 -14.53 14.65 15.50
N ARG A 146 -13.92 15.48 14.63
CA ARG A 146 -14.36 15.65 13.24
C ARG A 146 -14.04 14.44 12.36
N ILE A 147 -12.90 13.78 12.58
CA ILE A 147 -12.57 12.51 11.92
C ILE A 147 -13.64 11.45 12.27
N ARG A 148 -13.98 11.31 13.57
CA ARG A 148 -15.03 10.38 14.02
C ARG A 148 -16.39 10.72 13.45
N LEU A 149 -16.77 12.01 13.43
CA LEU A 149 -18.02 12.46 12.81
C LEU A 149 -18.10 12.04 11.33
N LEU A 150 -17.02 12.26 10.58
CA LEU A 150 -16.94 11.91 9.16
C LEU A 150 -17.11 10.40 8.95
N ALA A 151 -16.31 9.60 9.66
CA ALA A 151 -16.31 8.15 9.51
C ALA A 151 -17.66 7.53 9.91
N GLN A 152 -18.27 8.00 11.01
CA GLN A 152 -19.60 7.54 11.44
C GLN A 152 -20.68 7.85 10.40
N ALA A 153 -20.73 9.09 9.91
CA ALA A 153 -21.73 9.47 8.91
C ALA A 153 -21.57 8.68 7.60
N GLN A 154 -20.34 8.38 7.19
CA GLN A 154 -20.07 7.53 6.03
C GLN A 154 -20.54 6.10 6.25
N ARG A 155 -20.28 5.50 7.43
CA ARG A 155 -20.78 4.16 7.76
C ARG A 155 -22.29 4.09 7.80
N GLU A 156 -22.96 5.09 8.36
CA GLU A 156 -24.43 5.15 8.39
C GLU A 156 -25.01 5.28 6.97
N ALA A 157 -24.41 6.12 6.13
CA ALA A 157 -24.89 6.35 4.77
C ALA A 157 -24.63 5.17 3.82
N CYS A 158 -23.52 4.46 4.02
CA CYS A 158 -23.03 3.47 3.05
C CYS A 158 -23.09 2.02 3.54
N GLY A 159 -23.37 1.81 4.83
CA GLY A 159 -23.29 0.52 5.49
C GLY A 159 -24.45 -0.43 5.20
N GLY A 160 -25.69 0.05 5.23
CA GLY A 160 -26.84 -0.87 5.36
C GLY A 160 -26.65 -1.91 6.50
N PRO A 161 -27.47 -2.97 6.57
CA PRO A 161 -27.27 -4.06 7.54
C PRO A 161 -26.06 -4.97 7.24
N ASP A 162 -25.64 -5.03 5.96
CA ASP A 162 -24.68 -6.05 5.48
C ASP A 162 -23.27 -5.52 5.19
N ALA A 163 -23.06 -4.19 5.12
CA ALA A 163 -21.74 -3.60 4.80
C ALA A 163 -21.02 -2.98 6.00
N VAL A 164 -21.53 -3.19 7.22
CA VAL A 164 -20.83 -2.86 8.47
C VAL A 164 -20.54 -4.11 9.28
N LEU A 165 -19.27 -4.46 9.40
CA LEU A 165 -18.80 -5.52 10.29
C LEU A 165 -18.22 -4.88 11.56
N ASP A 166 -18.96 -4.92 12.67
CA ASP A 166 -18.51 -4.37 13.96
C ASP A 166 -18.00 -2.91 13.86
N GLY A 167 -18.76 -2.07 13.17
CA GLY A 167 -18.38 -0.67 12.94
C GLY A 167 -17.32 -0.45 11.87
N LEU A 168 -16.92 -1.48 11.11
CA LEU A 168 -16.03 -1.35 9.94
C LEU A 168 -16.87 -1.28 8.67
N LEU A 169 -16.69 -0.25 7.84
CA LEU A 169 -17.22 -0.30 6.48
C LEU A 169 -16.44 -1.35 5.68
N VAL A 170 -17.15 -2.32 5.09
CA VAL A 170 -16.52 -3.39 4.31
C VAL A 170 -16.82 -3.31 2.80
N ASP A 171 -17.87 -2.58 2.39
CA ASP A 171 -18.13 -2.22 0.99
C ASP A 171 -17.75 -0.75 0.74
N TYR A 172 -16.51 -0.55 0.28
CA TYR A 172 -15.96 0.77 -0.01
C TYR A 172 -16.41 1.32 -1.36
N ALA A 173 -16.76 0.45 -2.30
CA ALA A 173 -16.92 0.81 -3.71
C ALA A 173 -18.32 1.37 -4.02
N ALA A 174 -19.34 1.03 -3.21
CA ALA A 174 -20.71 1.54 -3.37
C ALA A 174 -20.97 2.88 -2.67
N CYS A 175 -20.03 3.37 -1.86
CA CYS A 175 -20.29 4.50 -0.97
C CYS A 175 -20.15 5.87 -1.68
N ALA A 176 -21.29 6.49 -2.01
CA ALA A 176 -21.37 7.81 -2.63
C ALA A 176 -21.64 8.94 -1.61
N PHE A 177 -20.95 8.92 -0.47
CA PHE A 177 -21.15 9.94 0.58
C PHE A 177 -20.56 11.31 0.20
N ASP A 178 -21.36 12.37 0.27
CA ASP A 178 -20.89 13.76 0.11
C ASP A 178 -20.60 14.40 1.49
N PRO A 179 -19.34 14.75 1.80
CA PRO A 179 -18.99 15.39 3.07
C PRO A 179 -19.64 16.76 3.30
N ALA A 180 -20.20 17.40 2.26
CA ALA A 180 -20.96 18.64 2.45
C ALA A 180 -22.22 18.46 3.30
N GLN A 181 -22.72 17.23 3.46
CA GLN A 181 -23.79 16.93 4.41
C GLN A 181 -23.39 17.24 5.84
N LEU A 182 -22.09 17.24 6.17
CA LEU A 182 -21.56 17.54 7.50
C LEU A 182 -21.18 19.01 7.70
N ARG A 183 -21.43 19.86 6.69
CA ARG A 183 -21.02 21.26 6.70
C ARG A 183 -21.65 22.04 7.87
N CYS A 184 -20.87 22.89 8.52
CA CYS A 184 -21.34 23.83 9.52
C CYS A 184 -22.35 24.83 8.94
N GLY A 185 -23.45 25.09 9.66
CA GLY A 185 -24.49 26.02 9.21
C GLY A 185 -25.60 26.20 10.23
N PRO A 186 -26.57 27.09 9.96
CA PRO A 186 -27.69 27.35 10.86
C PRO A 186 -28.46 26.06 11.17
N GLY A 187 -28.55 25.69 12.45
CA GLY A 187 -29.28 24.50 12.91
C GLY A 187 -28.45 23.20 12.99
N ARG A 188 -27.16 23.21 12.59
CA ARG A 188 -26.25 22.09 12.86
C ARG A 188 -25.38 22.40 14.07
N ALA A 189 -25.47 21.56 15.11
CA ALA A 189 -24.58 21.64 16.27
C ALA A 189 -23.17 21.13 15.93
N GLU A 190 -22.17 21.60 16.68
CA GLU A 190 -20.83 21.03 16.66
C GLU A 190 -20.83 19.59 17.25
N PRO A 191 -19.94 18.69 16.79
CA PRO A 191 -18.96 18.92 15.73
C PRO A 191 -19.59 19.00 14.34
N CYS A 192 -19.06 19.88 13.49
CA CYS A 192 -19.36 19.95 12.06
C CYS A 192 -18.09 20.24 11.25
N LEU A 193 -18.18 20.14 9.92
CA LEU A 193 -17.06 20.40 9.02
C LEU A 193 -17.11 21.82 8.45
N ALA A 194 -16.01 22.56 8.57
CA ALA A 194 -15.82 23.82 7.86
C ALA A 194 -15.66 23.59 6.35
N ASP A 195 -15.84 24.63 5.53
CA ASP A 195 -15.72 24.51 4.07
C ASP A 195 -14.35 23.99 3.61
N ALA A 196 -13.27 24.42 4.27
CA ALA A 196 -11.92 23.93 3.99
C ALA A 196 -11.77 22.42 4.31
N GLN A 197 -12.41 21.93 5.37
CA GLN A 197 -12.40 20.51 5.74
C GLN A 197 -13.24 19.68 4.75
N VAL A 198 -14.40 20.18 4.33
CA VAL A 198 -15.20 19.54 3.27
C VAL A 198 -14.40 19.44 1.96
N ALA A 199 -13.69 20.52 1.58
CA ALA A 199 -12.82 20.53 0.41
C ALA A 199 -11.63 19.55 0.55
N ALA A 200 -11.04 19.44 1.75
CA ALA A 200 -9.98 18.47 2.05
C ALA A 200 -10.45 17.03 1.84
N VAL A 201 -11.60 16.66 2.41
CA VAL A 201 -12.16 15.31 2.23
C VAL A 201 -12.37 15.02 0.74
N ARG A 202 -12.97 15.95 -0.01
CA ARG A 202 -13.17 15.79 -1.46
C ARG A 202 -11.86 15.61 -2.22
N LEU A 203 -10.81 16.38 -1.88
CA LEU A 203 -9.49 16.21 -2.49
C LEU A 203 -8.91 14.81 -2.20
N PHE A 204 -9.02 14.33 -0.96
CA PHE A 204 -8.48 13.01 -0.58
C PHE A 204 -9.22 11.86 -1.27
N ARG A 205 -10.48 12.05 -1.67
CA ARG A 205 -11.21 11.09 -2.52
C ARG A 205 -10.92 11.25 -4.01
N SER A 206 -10.46 12.42 -4.43
CA SER A 206 -10.22 12.71 -5.83
C SER A 206 -8.94 12.06 -6.35
N ARG A 207 -8.97 11.67 -7.62
CA ARG A 207 -7.81 11.20 -8.35
C ARG A 207 -6.81 12.34 -8.59
N LEU A 208 -5.51 12.07 -8.50
CA LEU A 208 -4.48 12.94 -9.04
C LEU A 208 -4.30 12.60 -10.51
N GLU A 209 -4.46 13.59 -11.40
CA GLU A 209 -4.24 13.44 -12.84
C GLU A 209 -3.06 14.31 -13.29
N LEU A 210 -2.13 13.72 -14.04
CA LEU A 210 -1.06 14.43 -14.74
C LEU A 210 -1.41 14.64 -16.21
N GLU A 211 -0.93 15.74 -16.77
CA GLU A 211 -1.07 16.06 -18.21
C GLU A 211 -0.15 15.23 -19.12
N TYR A 212 0.67 14.35 -18.54
CA TYR A 212 1.65 13.52 -19.23
C TYR A 212 1.77 12.14 -18.57
N PRO A 213 2.14 11.10 -19.32
CA PRO A 213 2.37 9.78 -18.76
C PRO A 213 3.74 9.69 -18.05
N LEU A 214 3.79 8.83 -17.05
CA LEU A 214 4.98 8.34 -16.37
C LEU A 214 5.38 6.96 -16.94
N ALA A 215 6.30 6.28 -16.25
CA ALA A 215 6.67 4.91 -16.54
C ALA A 215 5.43 4.01 -16.78
N ASN A 216 5.54 3.15 -17.79
CA ASN A 216 4.51 2.19 -18.18
C ASN A 216 3.16 2.84 -18.53
N GLY A 217 3.12 4.11 -18.94
CA GLY A 217 1.90 4.79 -19.40
C GLY A 217 0.94 5.23 -18.29
N VAL A 218 1.34 5.10 -17.02
CA VAL A 218 0.55 5.57 -15.87
C VAL A 218 0.48 7.09 -15.89
N ARG A 219 -0.71 7.67 -15.69
CA ARG A 219 -0.87 9.14 -15.65
C ARG A 219 -1.55 9.67 -14.39
N SER A 220 -1.97 8.76 -13.51
CA SER A 220 -2.81 9.16 -12.39
C SER A 220 -2.81 8.20 -11.23
N TYR A 221 -3.26 8.70 -10.07
CA TYR A 221 -3.26 8.00 -8.79
C TYR A 221 -4.61 8.15 -8.09
N PRO A 222 -5.26 7.04 -7.71
CA PRO A 222 -6.59 7.07 -7.13
C PRO A 222 -6.60 7.73 -5.75
N GLY A 223 -7.76 8.28 -5.37
CA GLY A 223 -7.98 8.76 -4.00
C GLY A 223 -8.11 7.60 -2.99
N TRP A 224 -8.46 7.90 -1.75
CA TRP A 224 -8.52 6.89 -0.68
C TRP A 224 -9.95 6.37 -0.39
N PRO A 225 -10.09 5.11 0.08
CA PRO A 225 -11.37 4.50 0.47
C PRO A 225 -12.01 5.15 1.70
N VAL A 226 -13.34 5.13 1.77
CA VAL A 226 -14.19 5.82 2.77
C VAL A 226 -14.52 4.99 4.03
N GLY A 227 -14.95 5.66 5.10
CA GLY A 227 -15.73 5.11 6.20
C GLY A 227 -14.95 4.52 7.37
N ASN A 228 -13.62 4.55 7.35
CA ASN A 228 -12.75 3.95 8.37
C ASN A 228 -11.61 4.89 8.78
N GLU A 229 -11.81 6.19 8.61
CA GLU A 229 -10.82 7.24 8.86
C GLU A 229 -10.45 7.34 10.35
N ASP A 230 -11.40 7.02 11.22
CA ASP A 230 -11.30 7.09 12.69
C ASP A 230 -10.67 5.85 13.33
N LEU A 231 -10.29 4.85 12.55
CA LEU A 231 -9.59 3.68 13.06
C LEU A 231 -8.15 4.00 13.46
N PRO A 232 -7.61 3.37 14.52
CA PRO A 232 -6.22 3.57 14.93
C PRO A 232 -5.22 3.31 13.79
N GLY A 233 -4.23 4.20 13.66
CA GLY A 233 -3.25 4.12 12.57
C GLY A 233 -3.84 4.48 11.21
N GLY A 234 -4.95 5.22 11.19
CA GLY A 234 -5.64 5.72 10.01
C GLY A 234 -5.31 7.19 9.78
N TRP A 235 -6.33 8.06 9.76
CA TRP A 235 -6.13 9.49 9.50
C TRP A 235 -5.38 10.21 10.59
N ASP A 236 -5.53 9.78 11.84
CA ASP A 236 -4.83 10.33 13.00
C ASP A 236 -3.30 10.35 12.82
N VAL A 237 -2.75 9.29 12.22
CA VAL A 237 -1.32 9.15 11.94
C VAL A 237 -0.97 9.60 10.52
N TRP A 238 -1.60 9.01 9.51
CA TRP A 238 -1.11 9.14 8.12
C TRP A 238 -1.50 10.47 7.47
N VAL A 239 -2.71 10.95 7.73
CA VAL A 239 -3.31 12.06 6.97
C VAL A 239 -3.22 13.37 7.73
N MET A 240 -3.68 13.40 8.99
CA MET A 240 -3.80 14.62 9.78
C MET A 240 -2.57 14.88 10.63
N GLY A 241 -2.03 13.85 11.28
CA GLY A 241 -1.07 14.03 12.36
C GLY A 241 -1.68 14.74 13.58
N PRO A 242 -0.90 14.95 14.65
CA PRO A 242 -1.39 15.52 15.91
C PRO A 242 -1.75 17.02 15.83
N ALA A 243 -1.30 17.73 14.78
CA ALA A 243 -1.54 19.16 14.60
C ALA A 243 -1.53 19.54 13.11
N PRO A 244 -2.16 20.68 12.74
CA PRO A 244 -2.12 21.19 11.37
C PRO A 244 -0.68 21.49 10.92
N PRO A 245 -0.36 21.28 9.62
CA PRO A 245 0.95 21.63 9.09
C PRO A 245 1.28 23.12 9.29
N PRO A 246 2.53 23.47 9.60
CA PRO A 246 2.93 24.86 9.81
C PRO A 246 2.83 25.65 8.48
N PRO A 247 2.64 26.99 8.55
CA PRO A 247 2.58 27.84 7.35
C PRO A 247 3.83 27.74 6.47
N VAL A 248 5.00 27.61 7.10
CA VAL A 248 6.30 27.39 6.46
C VAL A 248 6.77 26.00 6.86
N GLN A 249 7.13 25.18 5.88
CA GLN A 249 7.62 23.83 6.13
C GLN A 249 9.03 23.89 6.71
N PRO A 250 9.33 23.13 7.78
CA PRO A 250 10.70 22.98 8.24
C PRO A 250 11.55 22.28 7.16
N GLU A 251 12.86 22.51 7.19
CA GLU A 251 13.81 21.74 6.39
C GLU A 251 13.84 20.28 6.85
N GLY A 252 14.04 19.35 5.92
CA GLY A 252 14.09 17.92 6.24
C GLY A 252 12.74 17.32 6.64
N VAL A 253 12.76 16.46 7.66
CA VAL A 253 11.58 15.77 8.20
C VAL A 253 10.90 16.68 9.22
N ASN A 254 9.57 16.77 9.23
CA ASN A 254 8.80 17.41 10.30
C ASN A 254 8.29 16.34 11.31
N PRO A 255 9.02 16.07 12.42
CA PRO A 255 8.62 15.04 13.36
C PRO A 255 7.33 15.47 14.06
N GLY A 256 6.27 14.66 13.96
CA GLY A 256 4.95 14.99 14.51
C GLY A 256 4.02 15.74 13.56
N GLY A 257 4.33 15.81 12.26
CA GLY A 257 3.37 16.18 11.22
C GLY A 257 2.67 14.98 10.60
N SER A 258 1.71 15.24 9.70
CA SER A 258 1.12 14.25 8.81
C SER A 258 2.20 13.43 8.08
N VAL A 259 2.16 12.10 8.23
CA VAL A 259 3.20 11.22 7.67
C VAL A 259 3.18 11.27 6.14
N ILE A 260 2.01 11.19 5.51
CA ILE A 260 1.93 11.20 4.04
C ILE A 260 2.42 12.53 3.43
N VAL A 261 2.16 13.65 4.10
CA VAL A 261 2.67 14.98 3.70
C VAL A 261 4.18 15.04 3.84
N ASN A 262 4.73 14.51 4.94
CA ASN A 262 6.17 14.46 5.17
C ASN A 262 6.90 13.64 4.11
N PHE A 263 6.34 12.50 3.73
CA PHE A 263 6.89 11.67 2.66
C PHE A 263 6.86 12.41 1.32
N GLY A 264 5.71 13.00 0.96
CA GLY A 264 5.55 13.75 -0.27
C GLY A 264 6.45 14.99 -0.37
N ALA A 265 6.55 15.79 0.69
CA ALA A 265 7.39 16.98 0.71
C ALA A 265 8.87 16.64 0.55
N GLN A 266 9.34 15.57 1.21
CA GLN A 266 10.72 15.10 1.05
C GLN A 266 10.99 14.61 -0.38
N PHE A 267 10.06 13.86 -0.98
CA PHE A 267 10.21 13.43 -2.37
C PHE A 267 10.35 14.61 -3.32
N VAL A 268 9.48 15.62 -3.18
CA VAL A 268 9.52 16.84 -4.00
C VAL A 268 10.87 17.55 -3.82
N ARG A 269 11.32 17.78 -2.58
CA ARG A 269 12.59 18.45 -2.29
C ARG A 269 13.80 17.72 -2.85
N TYR A 270 13.93 16.44 -2.54
CA TYR A 270 15.19 15.71 -2.75
C TYR A 270 15.23 14.96 -4.07
N ALA A 271 14.13 14.33 -4.49
CA ALA A 271 14.10 13.53 -5.71
C ALA A 271 13.76 14.37 -6.96
N ILE A 272 12.87 15.36 -6.83
CA ILE A 272 12.38 16.14 -7.98
C ILE A 272 13.12 17.48 -8.13
N VAL A 273 12.96 18.38 -7.17
CA VAL A 273 13.53 19.74 -7.24
C VAL A 273 15.05 19.74 -6.98
N ARG A 274 15.52 18.76 -6.19
CA ARG A 274 16.91 18.65 -5.70
C ARG A 274 17.37 19.88 -4.90
N ASP A 275 16.47 20.45 -4.12
CA ASP A 275 16.73 21.56 -3.20
C ASP A 275 16.10 21.23 -1.83
N PRO A 276 16.92 20.96 -0.78
CA PRO A 276 16.44 20.67 0.56
C PRO A 276 15.60 21.79 1.20
N ALA A 277 15.79 23.04 0.78
CA ALA A 277 15.11 24.21 1.36
C ALA A 277 13.77 24.53 0.66
N PHE A 278 13.46 23.85 -0.45
CA PHE A 278 12.29 24.14 -1.26
C PHE A 278 10.98 23.97 -0.47
N GLN A 279 10.09 24.96 -0.57
CA GLN A 279 8.76 24.93 0.03
C GLN A 279 7.77 24.28 -0.94
N THR A 280 7.19 23.15 -0.54
CA THR A 280 6.53 22.24 -1.49
C THR A 280 5.01 22.41 -1.56
N TYR A 281 4.39 23.20 -0.67
CA TYR A 281 2.94 23.34 -0.63
C TYR A 281 2.34 23.84 -1.95
N ASP A 282 3.03 24.72 -2.65
CA ASP A 282 2.59 25.27 -3.95
C ASP A 282 3.25 24.56 -5.15
N PHE A 283 3.86 23.40 -4.92
CA PHE A 283 4.42 22.57 -6.00
C PHE A 283 3.31 22.04 -6.90
N ASP A 284 3.38 22.35 -8.19
CA ASP A 284 2.50 21.83 -9.22
C ASP A 284 3.22 20.73 -10.03
N PRO A 285 2.78 19.46 -9.97
CA PRO A 285 3.39 18.39 -10.74
C PRO A 285 3.18 18.53 -12.27
N ASN A 286 2.28 19.42 -12.73
CA ASN A 286 2.08 19.72 -14.15
C ASN A 286 2.95 20.87 -14.66
N ASP A 287 3.68 21.58 -13.78
CA ASP A 287 4.64 22.58 -14.21
C ASP A 287 5.69 21.96 -15.17
N PRO A 288 5.79 22.43 -16.42
CA PRO A 288 6.69 21.86 -17.42
C PRO A 288 8.16 21.82 -16.98
N ARG A 289 8.58 22.68 -16.04
CA ARG A 289 9.94 22.69 -15.50
C ARG A 289 10.34 21.37 -14.83
N TRP A 290 9.39 20.65 -14.23
CA TRP A 290 9.67 19.44 -13.46
C TRP A 290 9.35 18.14 -14.21
N ARG A 291 8.65 18.25 -15.34
CA ARG A 291 8.15 17.10 -16.11
C ARG A 291 9.23 16.06 -16.42
N GLU A 292 10.36 16.49 -16.99
CA GLU A 292 11.44 15.58 -17.38
C GLU A 292 11.98 14.80 -16.18
N ARG A 293 12.20 15.49 -15.05
CA ARG A 293 12.70 14.85 -13.84
C ARG A 293 11.66 13.92 -13.21
N ILE A 294 10.38 14.29 -13.16
CA ILE A 294 9.31 13.43 -12.65
C ILE A 294 9.23 12.14 -13.48
N VAL A 295 9.26 12.25 -14.81
CA VAL A 295 9.28 11.08 -15.71
C VAL A 295 10.51 10.21 -15.45
N ALA A 296 11.71 10.81 -15.40
CA ALA A 296 12.94 10.06 -15.15
C ALA A 296 12.92 9.32 -13.80
N VAL A 297 12.46 9.98 -12.73
CA VAL A 297 12.34 9.36 -11.40
C VAL A 297 11.31 8.24 -11.41
N SER A 298 10.18 8.39 -12.11
CA SER A 298 9.17 7.33 -12.23
C SER A 298 9.74 6.04 -12.83
N HIS A 299 10.65 6.14 -13.82
CA HIS A 299 11.32 4.97 -14.40
C HIS A 299 12.29 4.27 -13.43
N ILE A 300 12.68 4.92 -12.35
CA ILE A 300 13.57 4.37 -11.32
C ILE A 300 12.77 3.74 -10.19
N VAL A 301 11.77 4.44 -9.66
CA VAL A 301 11.12 4.05 -8.38
C VAL A 301 9.76 3.38 -8.55
N ASP A 302 9.07 3.52 -9.67
CA ASP A 302 7.74 2.94 -9.84
C ASP A 302 7.81 1.47 -10.25
N SER A 303 6.93 0.66 -9.65
CA SER A 303 6.79 -0.78 -9.92
C SER A 303 5.49 -1.06 -10.69
N THR A 304 5.29 -0.30 -11.77
CA THR A 304 4.01 -0.21 -12.48
C THR A 304 3.97 -0.98 -13.81
N ASP A 305 5.00 -1.79 -14.11
CA ASP A 305 5.08 -2.58 -15.34
C ASP A 305 4.05 -3.74 -15.26
N PRO A 306 3.01 -3.74 -16.10
CA PRO A 306 1.99 -4.79 -16.05
C PRO A 306 2.43 -6.08 -16.75
N ASP A 307 3.53 -6.10 -17.49
CA ASP A 307 4.00 -7.29 -18.21
C ASP A 307 4.92 -8.15 -17.34
N LEU A 308 4.32 -9.10 -16.62
CA LEU A 308 5.03 -10.13 -15.86
C LEU A 308 5.15 -11.45 -16.62
N SER A 309 5.05 -11.44 -17.97
CA SER A 309 5.05 -12.66 -18.79
C SER A 309 6.28 -13.54 -18.53
N ARG A 310 7.48 -12.97 -18.40
CA ARG A 310 8.70 -13.73 -18.09
C ARG A 310 8.65 -14.39 -16.72
N PHE A 311 8.18 -13.67 -15.69
CA PHE A 311 8.01 -14.20 -14.33
C PHE A 311 7.00 -15.36 -14.32
N ALA A 312 5.88 -15.20 -15.02
CA ALA A 312 4.86 -16.23 -15.16
C ALA A 312 5.36 -17.47 -15.92
N GLN A 313 6.04 -17.29 -17.07
CA GLN A 313 6.49 -18.38 -17.94
C GLN A 313 7.52 -19.30 -17.27
N ARG A 314 8.37 -18.76 -16.38
CA ARG A 314 9.31 -19.58 -15.59
C ARG A 314 8.69 -20.22 -14.35
N GLY A 315 7.39 -20.00 -14.11
CA GLY A 315 6.65 -20.59 -13.00
C GLY A 315 6.60 -19.78 -11.72
N GLY A 316 7.05 -18.52 -11.73
CA GLY A 316 7.03 -17.64 -10.57
C GLY A 316 5.62 -17.39 -10.04
N LYS A 317 5.43 -17.28 -8.72
CA LYS A 317 4.12 -17.06 -8.07
C LYS A 317 4.04 -15.72 -7.36
N LEU A 318 2.94 -15.00 -7.53
CA LEU A 318 2.70 -13.69 -6.94
C LEU A 318 1.42 -13.71 -6.08
N ILE A 319 1.57 -13.39 -4.80
CA ILE A 319 0.43 -13.09 -3.93
C ILE A 319 0.46 -11.59 -3.63
N LEU A 320 -0.59 -10.91 -4.04
CA LEU A 320 -0.84 -9.50 -3.78
C LEU A 320 -1.94 -9.38 -2.71
N VAL A 321 -1.74 -8.53 -1.71
CA VAL A 321 -2.74 -8.28 -0.66
C VAL A 321 -2.92 -6.79 -0.48
N GLU A 322 -4.15 -6.32 -0.54
CA GLU A 322 -4.51 -4.92 -0.30
C GLU A 322 -5.38 -4.78 0.95
N TYR A 323 -5.08 -3.79 1.78
CA TYR A 323 -5.81 -3.49 3.01
C TYR A 323 -6.69 -2.26 2.82
N MET A 324 -8.00 -2.40 2.91
CA MET A 324 -8.91 -1.35 2.43
C MET A 324 -9.08 -0.15 3.35
N ALA A 325 -8.60 -0.21 4.60
CA ALA A 325 -8.52 0.95 5.49
C ALA A 325 -7.07 1.48 5.60
N ASP A 326 -6.25 1.22 4.58
CA ASP A 326 -4.92 1.81 4.45
C ASP A 326 -5.01 3.26 3.97
N TYR A 327 -4.33 4.15 4.69
CA TYR A 327 -4.20 5.57 4.35
C TYR A 327 -2.74 6.01 4.15
N ALA A 328 -1.78 5.09 4.26
CA ALA A 328 -0.39 5.33 3.86
C ALA A 328 -0.25 5.33 2.32
N GLN A 329 -1.05 4.49 1.67
CA GLN A 329 -1.21 4.38 0.23
C GLN A 329 -2.67 4.12 -0.10
N SER A 330 -3.11 4.40 -1.32
CA SER A 330 -4.47 4.07 -1.76
C SER A 330 -4.52 2.62 -2.24
N PRO A 331 -5.30 1.73 -1.59
CA PRO A 331 -5.46 0.33 -2.02
C PRO A 331 -5.94 0.17 -3.45
N TYR A 332 -6.65 1.19 -3.96
CA TYR A 332 -7.08 1.23 -5.35
C TYR A 332 -5.91 1.25 -6.34
N ALA A 333 -4.73 1.74 -5.96
CA ALA A 333 -3.56 1.75 -6.83
C ALA A 333 -3.05 0.32 -7.12
N GLY A 334 -2.99 -0.55 -6.11
CA GLY A 334 -2.63 -1.95 -6.32
C GLY A 334 -3.70 -2.76 -7.04
N ILE A 335 -4.99 -2.46 -6.77
CA ILE A 335 -6.11 -3.05 -7.52
C ILE A 335 -6.06 -2.64 -9.01
N GLU A 336 -5.83 -1.35 -9.31
CA GLU A 336 -5.66 -0.86 -10.68
C GLU A 336 -4.46 -1.53 -11.38
N TYR A 337 -3.34 -1.70 -10.68
CA TYR A 337 -2.18 -2.41 -11.20
C TYR A 337 -2.51 -3.87 -11.53
N PHE A 338 -3.19 -4.60 -10.64
CA PHE A 338 -3.59 -5.99 -10.89
C PHE A 338 -4.54 -6.10 -12.10
N ARG A 339 -5.47 -5.16 -12.25
CA ARG A 339 -6.34 -5.08 -13.43
C ARG A 339 -5.54 -4.84 -14.71
N ARG A 340 -4.59 -3.90 -14.70
CA ARG A 340 -3.73 -3.64 -15.88
C ARG A 340 -2.86 -4.84 -16.25
N MET A 341 -2.34 -5.58 -15.26
CA MET A 341 -1.64 -6.85 -15.49
C MET A 341 -2.58 -7.88 -16.13
N THR A 342 -3.81 -8.00 -15.65
CA THR A 342 -4.85 -8.87 -16.20
C THR A 342 -5.24 -8.51 -17.63
N GLU A 343 -5.35 -7.21 -17.94
CA GLU A 343 -5.61 -6.71 -19.30
C GLU A 343 -4.45 -6.97 -20.26
N THR A 344 -3.21 -6.88 -19.76
CA THR A 344 -1.99 -7.05 -20.56
C THR A 344 -1.72 -8.53 -20.88
N LEU A 345 -1.87 -9.42 -19.89
CA LEU A 345 -1.50 -10.84 -20.00
C LEU A 345 -2.68 -11.78 -20.27
N GLY A 346 -3.91 -11.30 -20.06
CA GLY A 346 -5.12 -12.09 -20.07
C GLY A 346 -5.39 -12.80 -18.74
N ALA A 347 -6.68 -12.90 -18.38
CA ALA A 347 -7.12 -13.48 -17.10
C ALA A 347 -6.61 -14.92 -16.88
N ALA A 348 -6.66 -15.78 -17.89
CA ALA A 348 -6.18 -17.16 -17.74
C ALA A 348 -4.68 -17.25 -17.44
N THR A 349 -3.87 -16.36 -18.02
CA THR A 349 -2.44 -16.27 -17.71
C THR A 349 -2.25 -15.80 -16.28
N VAL A 350 -2.87 -14.68 -15.90
CA VAL A 350 -2.76 -14.11 -14.55
C VAL A 350 -3.20 -15.12 -13.49
N ASP A 351 -4.33 -15.78 -13.67
CA ASP A 351 -4.87 -16.77 -12.74
C ASP A 351 -3.92 -17.93 -12.44
N ALA A 352 -3.02 -18.26 -13.37
CA ALA A 352 -2.05 -19.35 -13.21
C ALA A 352 -0.85 -18.98 -12.32
N PHE A 353 -0.58 -17.68 -12.11
CA PHE A 353 0.63 -17.22 -11.42
C PHE A 353 0.44 -16.10 -10.40
N ALA A 354 -0.64 -15.31 -10.48
CA ALA A 354 -0.89 -14.21 -9.56
C ALA A 354 -2.31 -14.22 -8.99
N ARG A 355 -2.42 -13.90 -7.69
CA ARG A 355 -3.70 -13.70 -6.99
C ARG A 355 -3.66 -12.42 -6.20
N LEU A 356 -4.76 -11.67 -6.24
CA LEU A 356 -4.99 -10.51 -5.39
C LEU A 356 -6.07 -10.84 -4.36
N TYR A 357 -5.78 -10.51 -3.10
CA TYR A 357 -6.73 -10.54 -1.99
C TYR A 357 -6.95 -9.13 -1.47
N VAL A 358 -8.21 -8.79 -1.19
CA VAL A 358 -8.56 -7.50 -0.60
C VAL A 358 -9.12 -7.74 0.80
N VAL A 359 -8.61 -7.02 1.78
CA VAL A 359 -8.94 -7.18 3.20
C VAL A 359 -9.68 -5.94 3.70
N PRO A 360 -10.99 -6.03 3.91
CA PRO A 360 -11.78 -4.94 4.49
C PRO A 360 -11.33 -4.59 5.91
N GLY A 361 -11.27 -3.30 6.22
CA GLY A 361 -11.06 -2.78 7.59
C GLY A 361 -9.62 -2.81 8.08
N ALA A 362 -8.75 -3.59 7.42
CA ALA A 362 -7.34 -3.63 7.74
C ALA A 362 -6.67 -2.27 7.45
N ASN A 363 -5.94 -1.72 8.42
CA ASN A 363 -5.09 -0.54 8.19
C ASN A 363 -3.76 -0.93 7.52
N HIS A 364 -2.87 0.03 7.27
CA HIS A 364 -1.57 -0.20 6.61
C HIS A 364 -0.75 -1.36 7.22
N GLY A 365 -0.78 -1.51 8.55
CA GLY A 365 -0.06 -2.57 9.27
C GLY A 365 -0.84 -3.87 9.42
N GLY A 366 -2.06 -3.97 8.87
CA GLY A 366 -2.97 -5.10 9.05
C GLY A 366 -3.72 -5.11 10.38
N GLY A 367 -3.75 -3.99 11.13
CA GLY A 367 -4.57 -3.85 12.34
C GLY A 367 -6.06 -3.63 12.02
N ASN A 368 -6.90 -3.62 13.06
CA ASN A 368 -8.35 -3.34 13.03
C ASN A 368 -9.27 -4.41 12.40
N ALA A 369 -8.74 -5.34 11.60
CA ALA A 369 -9.51 -6.45 11.02
C ALA A 369 -8.68 -7.74 10.91
N PRO A 370 -9.33 -8.91 10.70
CA PRO A 370 -8.64 -10.14 10.32
C PRO A 370 -7.83 -9.95 9.04
N SER A 371 -6.51 -9.91 9.18
CA SER A 371 -5.55 -9.66 8.10
C SER A 371 -4.46 -10.73 8.01
N ARG A 372 -4.41 -11.65 8.98
CA ARG A 372 -3.27 -12.55 9.16
C ARG A 372 -3.51 -13.94 8.61
N ALA A 373 -2.52 -14.50 7.94
CA ALA A 373 -2.50 -15.91 7.51
C ALA A 373 -1.05 -16.41 7.49
N ASP A 374 -0.84 -17.73 7.41
CA ASP A 374 0.49 -18.29 7.13
C ASP A 374 0.82 -18.12 5.64
N TRP A 375 1.05 -16.86 5.24
CA TRP A 375 1.31 -16.48 3.85
C TRP A 375 2.52 -17.18 3.24
N LEU A 376 3.52 -17.52 4.06
CA LEU A 376 4.70 -18.24 3.58
C LEU A 376 4.34 -19.67 3.18
N THR A 377 3.60 -20.40 4.02
CA THR A 377 3.11 -21.74 3.64
C THR A 377 2.23 -21.66 2.41
N VAL A 378 1.34 -20.67 2.32
CA VAL A 378 0.48 -20.46 1.15
C VAL A 378 1.31 -20.24 -0.13
N LEU A 379 2.37 -19.43 -0.07
CA LEU A 379 3.26 -19.17 -1.21
C LEU A 379 4.07 -20.41 -1.61
N GLU A 380 4.62 -21.15 -0.63
CA GLU A 380 5.37 -22.40 -0.84
C GLU A 380 4.51 -23.46 -1.53
N GLN A 381 3.29 -23.70 -1.02
CA GLN A 381 2.37 -24.67 -1.63
C GLN A 381 2.12 -24.35 -3.11
N TRP A 382 2.05 -23.06 -3.47
CA TRP A 382 1.83 -22.67 -4.85
C TRP A 382 3.08 -22.79 -5.72
N ALA A 383 4.22 -22.28 -5.24
CA ALA A 383 5.47 -22.25 -6.00
C ALA A 383 6.11 -23.64 -6.16
N GLU A 384 5.94 -24.52 -5.18
CA GLU A 384 6.60 -25.83 -5.13
C GLU A 384 5.70 -26.97 -5.56
N ARG A 385 4.40 -26.87 -5.27
CA ARG A 385 3.44 -27.98 -5.49
C ARG A 385 2.33 -27.63 -6.47
N GLY A 386 2.31 -26.40 -6.99
CA GLY A 386 1.28 -25.95 -7.92
C GLY A 386 -0.11 -25.87 -7.29
N VAL A 387 -0.22 -25.85 -5.96
CA VAL A 387 -1.50 -25.71 -5.24
C VAL A 387 -1.75 -24.23 -5.02
N PRO A 388 -2.66 -23.60 -5.79
CA PRO A 388 -2.90 -22.19 -5.63
C PRO A 388 -3.56 -21.88 -4.28
N PRO A 389 -3.36 -20.66 -3.73
CA PRO A 389 -4.08 -20.16 -2.56
C PRO A 389 -5.59 -20.35 -2.67
N SER A 390 -6.36 -20.52 -1.58
CA SER A 390 -7.82 -20.72 -1.69
C SER A 390 -8.54 -19.45 -2.18
N GLU A 391 -9.68 -19.60 -2.85
CA GLU A 391 -10.55 -18.47 -3.23
C GLU A 391 -11.13 -17.72 -2.01
N ASP A 392 -11.16 -18.38 -0.85
CA ASP A 392 -11.75 -17.97 0.42
C ASP A 392 -10.80 -18.23 1.62
N LEU A 393 -9.50 -17.96 1.43
CA LEU A 393 -8.47 -18.17 2.46
C LEU A 393 -8.88 -17.49 3.78
N ILE A 394 -8.85 -18.21 4.90
CA ILE A 394 -9.26 -17.63 6.18
C ILE A 394 -8.16 -16.73 6.73
N LEU A 395 -8.51 -15.47 7.01
CA LEU A 395 -7.69 -14.51 7.74
C LEU A 395 -8.06 -14.51 9.21
N HIS A 396 -7.08 -14.17 10.03
CA HIS A 396 -7.19 -14.17 11.48
C HIS A 396 -6.84 -12.80 12.07
N GLN A 397 -7.53 -12.46 13.15
CA GLN A 397 -7.15 -11.44 14.12
C GLN A 397 -7.12 -12.12 15.47
N THR A 398 -6.05 -11.91 16.24
CA THR A 398 -5.94 -12.47 17.60
C THR A 398 -6.24 -11.42 18.68
N GLU A 399 -6.05 -10.14 18.37
CA GLU A 399 -6.16 -9.01 19.29
C GLU A 399 -6.79 -7.79 18.59
N PRO A 400 -7.53 -6.92 19.30
CA PRO A 400 -7.95 -7.07 20.70
C PRO A 400 -9.08 -8.10 20.88
N VAL A 401 -9.68 -8.55 19.77
CA VAL A 401 -10.74 -9.57 19.75
C VAL A 401 -10.37 -10.62 18.72
N ALA A 402 -10.48 -11.90 19.10
CA ALA A 402 -10.27 -13.01 18.20
C ALA A 402 -11.38 -13.04 17.12
N ARG A 403 -11.00 -12.94 15.85
CA ARG A 403 -11.93 -12.90 14.71
C ARG A 403 -11.35 -13.61 13.50
N THR A 404 -12.24 -14.07 12.63
CA THR A 404 -11.89 -14.65 11.33
C THR A 404 -12.76 -14.10 10.21
N LEU A 405 -12.18 -13.95 9.02
CA LEU A 405 -12.87 -13.48 7.81
C LEU A 405 -12.27 -14.19 6.58
N PRO A 406 -13.05 -14.58 5.56
CA PRO A 406 -12.47 -15.05 4.32
C PRO A 406 -11.81 -13.89 3.55
N ALA A 407 -10.53 -14.03 3.22
CA ALA A 407 -9.87 -13.28 2.16
C ALA A 407 -10.44 -13.75 0.83
N CYS A 408 -11.39 -13.00 0.31
CA CYS A 408 -11.94 -13.28 -1.00
C CYS A 408 -10.94 -12.87 -2.09
N ARG A 409 -10.67 -13.79 -3.01
CA ARG A 409 -9.87 -13.46 -4.20
C ARG A 409 -10.60 -12.38 -5.01
N TYR A 410 -9.90 -11.30 -5.33
CA TYR A 410 -10.42 -10.22 -6.18
C TYR A 410 -10.90 -10.79 -7.53
N PRO A 411 -12.07 -10.37 -8.05
CA PRO A 411 -12.90 -9.24 -7.61
C PRO A 411 -14.01 -9.60 -6.62
N ASN A 412 -13.88 -10.71 -5.88
CA ASN A 412 -14.84 -11.10 -4.86
C ASN A 412 -14.52 -10.46 -3.50
N TRP A 413 -15.57 -10.23 -2.71
CA TRP A 413 -15.52 -9.66 -1.36
C TRP A 413 -16.35 -10.50 -0.38
N PRO A 414 -16.03 -10.43 0.92
CA PRO A 414 -16.79 -11.14 1.95
C PRO A 414 -18.14 -10.46 2.15
N VAL A 415 -19.22 -11.23 1.93
CA VAL A 415 -20.60 -10.80 2.16
C VAL A 415 -21.16 -11.57 3.34
N TYR A 416 -21.65 -10.86 4.36
CA TYR A 416 -22.27 -11.47 5.53
C TYR A 416 -23.58 -12.17 5.15
N GLN A 417 -23.79 -13.38 5.66
CA GLN A 417 -24.98 -14.21 5.36
C GLN A 417 -25.75 -14.65 6.62
N GLY A 418 -25.39 -14.13 7.79
CA GLY A 418 -25.95 -14.50 9.09
C GLY A 418 -25.02 -15.40 9.92
N GLY A 419 -25.22 -15.42 11.24
CA GLY A 419 -24.37 -16.17 12.20
C GLY A 419 -23.54 -15.25 13.11
N ASP A 420 -22.46 -15.76 13.69
CA ASP A 420 -21.53 -14.95 14.47
C ASP A 420 -20.68 -14.07 13.53
N PRO A 421 -20.76 -12.74 13.60
CA PRO A 421 -19.96 -11.86 12.74
C PRO A 421 -18.44 -12.00 12.94
N ASN A 422 -17.97 -12.63 14.03
CA ASN A 422 -16.55 -12.88 14.27
C ASN A 422 -16.04 -14.19 13.63
N ASP A 423 -16.91 -14.97 12.99
CA ASP A 423 -16.61 -16.26 12.39
C ASP A 423 -16.68 -16.18 10.85
N ALA A 424 -15.62 -16.62 10.16
CA ALA A 424 -15.53 -16.64 8.70
C ALA A 424 -16.68 -17.42 8.04
N ARG A 425 -17.28 -18.40 8.71
CA ARG A 425 -18.43 -19.19 8.20
C ARG A 425 -19.70 -18.36 8.02
N SER A 426 -19.78 -17.20 8.68
CA SER A 426 -20.88 -16.26 8.55
C SER A 426 -20.78 -15.40 7.28
N TYR A 427 -19.79 -15.66 6.42
CA TYR A 427 -19.53 -14.91 5.20
C TYR A 427 -19.41 -15.84 3.99
N VAL A 428 -19.68 -15.28 2.81
CA VAL A 428 -19.43 -15.92 1.52
C VAL A 428 -18.77 -14.94 0.57
N CYS A 429 -17.82 -15.41 -0.22
CA CYS A 429 -17.18 -14.60 -1.24
C CYS A 429 -18.11 -14.42 -2.44
N ARG A 430 -18.43 -13.16 -2.79
CA ARG A 430 -19.24 -12.79 -3.96
C ARG A 430 -18.62 -11.61 -4.70
N PRO A 431 -18.87 -11.44 -6.01
CA PRO A 431 -18.40 -10.27 -6.73
C PRO A 431 -18.82 -8.97 -6.02
N ALA A 432 -17.90 -8.01 -5.88
CA ALA A 432 -18.25 -6.70 -5.34
C ALA A 432 -19.31 -6.01 -6.23
N PRO A 433 -20.40 -5.47 -5.67
CA PRO A 433 -21.51 -4.92 -6.46
C PRO A 433 -21.14 -3.76 -7.39
N SER A 434 -20.04 -3.06 -7.13
CA SER A 434 -19.76 -1.72 -7.67
C SER A 434 -18.34 -1.50 -8.19
N PHE A 435 -17.44 -2.49 -8.10
CA PHE A 435 -16.12 -2.41 -8.74
C PHE A 435 -16.18 -2.55 -10.27
N LEU A 436 -17.37 -2.81 -10.83
CA LEU A 436 -17.59 -3.17 -12.24
C LEU A 436 -17.93 -2.00 -13.17
N CYS A 437 -17.91 -0.75 -12.72
CA CYS A 437 -18.21 0.39 -13.59
C CYS A 437 -17.21 1.52 -13.43
N GLU A 438 -16.29 1.60 -14.39
CA GLU A 438 -15.69 2.82 -14.92
C GLU A 438 -16.06 4.11 -14.15
N ARG A 439 -15.19 4.59 -13.26
CA ARG A 439 -15.13 5.99 -12.86
C ARG A 439 -13.69 6.44 -12.69
#